data_AF-A0A933WR86-F1
#
_entry.id   AF-A0A933WR86-F1
#
_cell.length_a   1.000
_cell.length_b   1.000
_cell.length_c   1.000
_cell.angle_alpha   90.00
_cell.angle_beta   90.00
_cell.angle_gamma   90.00
#
_symmetry.space_group_name_H-M   'P 1'
#
loop_
_entity.id
_entity.type
_entity.pdbx_description
1 polymer ?
#
loop_
_entity_poly.entity_id
_entity_poly.type
_entity_poly.pdbx_seq_one_letter_code
_entity_poly.pdbx_strand_id
1 'polypeptide(L)'
;MKLYIFFISALLVTLPANVYPENHPSETPTPYGERCPMCGAYGYCKEQPTHEEAVNVLKSHYAKKGLQVVIIKQDGRFIEAEVIKNKKIIDRILLDCRTGRIRSIY
;
A
#
# COMPACT_ATOMS: atom_id res chain seq x y z
N MET A 1 -12.04 49.00 27.75
CA MET A 1 -11.62 48.61 26.38
C MET A 1 -10.24 47.94 26.30
N LYS A 2 -9.28 48.22 27.19
CA LYS A 2 -7.93 47.60 27.14
C LYS A 2 -7.85 46.15 27.65
N LEU A 3 -8.80 45.69 28.47
CA LEU A 3 -8.76 44.34 29.08
C LEU A 3 -9.24 43.22 28.12
N TYR A 4 -10.15 43.53 27.20
CA TYR A 4 -10.68 42.57 26.23
C TYR A 4 -9.69 42.24 25.10
N ILE A 5 -8.81 43.19 24.75
CA ILE A 5 -7.79 42.99 23.71
C ILE A 5 -6.74 41.96 24.15
N PHE A 6 -6.40 41.93 25.46
CA PHE A 6 -5.49 40.93 26.03
C PHE A 6 -6.07 39.52 26.07
N PHE A 7 -7.39 39.38 26.20
CA PHE A 7 -8.04 38.07 26.20
C PHE A 7 -8.14 37.45 24.80
N ILE A 8 -8.24 38.29 23.75
CA ILE A 8 -8.32 37.83 22.36
C ILE A 8 -6.93 37.43 21.83
N SER A 9 -5.84 38.09 22.26
CA SER A 9 -4.48 37.71 21.84
C SER A 9 -3.97 36.43 22.50
N ALA A 10 -4.49 36.06 23.67
CA ALA A 10 -4.11 34.83 24.36
C ALA A 10 -4.74 33.56 23.75
N LEU A 11 -5.87 33.67 23.03
CA LEU A 11 -6.60 32.53 22.47
C LEU A 11 -6.00 32.01 21.14
N LEU A 12 -5.07 32.73 20.53
CA LEU A 12 -4.52 32.40 19.21
C LEU A 12 -3.25 31.53 19.22
N VAL A 13 -2.70 31.19 20.40
CA VAL A 13 -1.33 30.65 20.50
C VAL A 13 -1.28 29.15 20.86
N THR A 14 -2.38 28.48 21.19
CA THR A 14 -2.31 27.13 21.81
C THR A 14 -3.05 26.02 21.06
N LEU A 15 -2.93 25.94 19.74
CA LEU A 15 -3.28 24.70 19.02
C LEU A 15 -2.24 24.43 17.92
N PRO A 16 -1.18 23.65 18.18
CA PRO A 16 -0.51 22.98 17.08
C PRO A 16 -1.53 22.03 16.47
N ALA A 17 -2.08 22.39 15.31
CA ALA A 17 -2.87 21.52 14.47
C ALA A 17 -1.96 20.44 13.90
N ASN A 18 -1.61 19.47 14.75
CA ASN A 18 -0.96 18.24 14.32
C ASN A 18 -2.03 17.37 13.65
N VAL A 19 -2.35 17.70 12.40
CA VAL A 19 -3.10 16.83 11.52
C VAL A 19 -2.14 15.71 11.12
N TYR A 20 -2.10 14.65 11.91
CA TYR A 20 -1.54 13.39 11.44
C TYR A 20 -2.57 12.74 10.52
N PRO A 21 -2.16 12.19 9.36
CA PRO A 21 -3.06 11.33 8.62
C PRO A 21 -3.52 10.22 9.57
N GLU A 22 -4.83 10.09 9.72
CA GLU A 22 -5.43 9.00 10.48
C GLU A 22 -5.02 7.71 9.79
N ASN A 23 -4.04 7.02 10.37
CA ASN A 23 -3.67 5.67 9.98
C ASN A 23 -4.82 4.75 10.43
N HIS A 24 -6.00 4.90 9.84
CA HIS A 24 -6.93 3.80 9.78
C HIS A 24 -6.16 2.65 9.16
N PRO A 25 -6.07 1.47 9.79
CA PRO A 25 -5.66 0.28 9.07
C PRO A 25 -6.63 0.21 7.90
N SER A 26 -6.12 0.49 6.70
CA SER A 26 -6.93 0.47 5.51
C SER A 26 -7.65 -0.86 5.51
N GLU A 27 -8.98 -0.87 5.52
CA GLU A 27 -9.75 -2.11 5.39
C GLU A 27 -9.41 -2.83 4.08
N THR A 28 -8.65 -2.18 3.19
CA THR A 28 -8.01 -2.77 2.03
C THR A 28 -6.84 -3.68 2.46
N PRO A 29 -6.88 -4.98 2.08
CA PRO A 29 -5.82 -5.93 2.40
C PRO A 29 -4.47 -5.60 1.76
N THR A 30 -4.48 -4.70 0.78
CA THR A 30 -3.32 -4.09 0.13
C THR A 30 -3.35 -2.58 0.39
N PRO A 31 -2.52 -2.05 1.30
CA PRO A 31 -2.28 -0.62 1.37
C PRO A 31 -1.72 -0.12 0.04
N TYR A 32 -2.13 1.07 -0.42
CA TYR A 32 -1.61 1.63 -1.66
C TYR A 32 -0.08 1.80 -1.57
N GLY A 33 0.65 1.17 -2.50
CA GLY A 33 2.12 1.21 -2.51
C GLY A 33 2.78 0.19 -1.58
N GLU A 34 2.05 -0.84 -1.14
CA GLU A 34 2.62 -1.96 -0.41
C GLU A 34 3.82 -2.58 -1.15
N ARG A 35 4.87 -2.90 -0.40
CA ARG A 35 6.10 -3.48 -0.95
C ARG A 35 6.02 -5.00 -0.89
N CYS A 36 6.21 -5.62 -2.05
CA CYS A 36 6.48 -7.05 -2.10
C CYS A 36 7.90 -7.32 -1.56
N PRO A 37 8.11 -8.31 -0.68
CA PRO A 37 9.40 -8.58 -0.05
C PRO A 37 10.50 -9.11 -1.00
N MET A 38 10.24 -9.15 -2.31
CA MET A 38 11.22 -9.57 -3.33
C MET A 38 12.42 -8.62 -3.44
N CYS A 39 12.19 -7.32 -3.23
CA CYS A 39 13.18 -6.28 -3.50
C CYS A 39 13.66 -5.63 -2.20
N GLY A 40 14.89 -5.11 -2.22
CA GLY A 40 15.52 -4.44 -1.07
C GLY A 40 14.86 -3.12 -0.67
N ALA A 41 15.55 -2.34 0.18
CA ALA A 41 15.07 -1.02 0.59
C ALA A 41 14.73 -0.15 -0.63
N TYR A 42 13.57 0.51 -0.58
CA TYR A 42 13.04 1.43 -1.61
C TYR A 42 12.52 0.81 -2.93
N GLY A 43 12.36 -0.52 -3.02
CA GLY A 43 11.77 -1.15 -4.20
C GLY A 43 12.72 -1.18 -5.39
N TYR A 44 13.99 -1.47 -5.13
CA TYR A 44 14.98 -1.82 -6.15
C TYR A 44 15.33 -3.29 -5.98
N CYS A 45 14.99 -4.10 -6.97
CA CYS A 45 15.51 -5.45 -7.10
C CYS A 45 16.91 -5.35 -7.75
N LYS A 46 17.93 -5.99 -7.15
CA LYS A 46 19.31 -5.97 -7.70
C LYS A 46 19.36 -6.63 -9.08
N GLU A 47 18.56 -7.68 -9.24
CA GLU A 47 18.31 -8.38 -10.49
C GLU A 47 16.80 -8.48 -10.68
N GLN A 48 16.32 -8.27 -11.89
CA GLN A 48 14.88 -8.32 -12.16
C GLN A 48 14.39 -9.76 -12.03
N PRO A 49 13.43 -10.06 -11.13
CA PRO A 49 12.91 -11.41 -10.99
C PRO A 49 12.21 -11.83 -12.28
N THR A 50 12.31 -13.12 -12.59
CA THR A 50 11.48 -13.74 -13.61
C THR A 50 10.00 -13.63 -13.22
N HIS A 51 9.09 -13.76 -14.20
CA HIS A 51 7.66 -13.76 -13.87
C HIS A 51 7.29 -14.88 -12.92
N GLU A 52 7.90 -16.05 -13.05
CA GLU A 52 7.64 -17.20 -12.17
C GLU A 52 8.01 -16.90 -10.71
N GLU A 53 9.23 -16.39 -10.48
CA GLU A 53 9.67 -15.96 -9.15
C GLU A 53 8.74 -14.87 -8.60
N ALA A 54 8.36 -13.92 -9.45
CA ALA A 54 7.47 -12.84 -9.08
C ALA A 54 6.08 -13.34 -8.65
N VAL A 55 5.51 -14.29 -9.38
CA VAL A 55 4.24 -14.93 -9.03
C VAL A 55 4.37 -15.70 -7.71
N ASN A 56 5.45 -16.45 -7.52
CA ASN A 56 5.65 -17.27 -6.32
C ASN A 56 5.75 -16.41 -5.06
N VAL A 57 6.51 -15.31 -5.11
CA VAL A 57 6.63 -14.41 -3.96
C VAL A 57 5.34 -13.61 -3.75
N LEU A 58 4.66 -13.18 -4.81
CA LEU A 58 3.37 -12.50 -4.70
C LEU A 58 2.32 -13.39 -4.01
N LYS A 59 2.18 -14.64 -4.44
CA LYS A 59 1.29 -15.62 -3.80
C LYS A 59 1.66 -15.84 -2.34
N SER A 60 2.95 -16.02 -2.05
CA SER A 60 3.43 -16.23 -0.68
C SER A 60 3.18 -15.02 0.22
N HIS A 61 3.31 -13.80 -0.30
CA HIS A 61 3.03 -12.55 0.42
C HIS A 61 1.58 -12.47 0.88
N TYR A 62 0.63 -12.74 -0.01
CA TYR A 62 -0.80 -12.72 0.30
C TYR A 62 -1.27 -13.95 1.10
N ALA A 63 -0.65 -15.11 0.89
CA ALA A 63 -0.95 -16.32 1.67
C ALA A 63 -0.71 -16.12 3.17
N LYS A 64 0.35 -15.38 3.55
CA LYS A 64 0.63 -15.01 4.96
C LYS A 64 -0.48 -14.16 5.59
N LYS A 65 -1.30 -13.51 4.78
CA LYS A 65 -2.47 -12.71 5.20
C LYS A 65 -3.78 -13.50 5.15
N GLY A 66 -3.73 -14.79 4.82
CA GLY A 66 -4.92 -15.62 4.60
C GLY A 66 -5.67 -15.29 3.31
N LEU A 67 -4.97 -14.75 2.31
CA LEU A 67 -5.52 -14.33 1.03
C LEU A 67 -4.98 -15.20 -0.10
N GLN A 68 -5.80 -15.41 -1.13
CA GLN A 68 -5.42 -16.10 -2.36
C GLN A 68 -5.16 -15.10 -3.48
N VAL A 69 -4.28 -15.46 -4.41
CA VAL A 69 -3.94 -14.62 -5.58
C VAL A 69 -4.04 -15.45 -6.85
N VAL A 70 -4.80 -14.94 -7.82
CA VAL A 70 -4.95 -15.52 -9.17
C VAL A 70 -4.36 -14.55 -10.18
N ILE A 71 -3.46 -15.04 -11.04
CA ILE A 71 -2.82 -14.21 -12.06
C ILE A 71 -3.74 -14.08 -13.26
N ILE A 72 -4.05 -12.83 -13.63
CA ILE A 72 -4.92 -12.49 -14.75
C ILE A 72 -4.09 -12.24 -16.02
N LYS A 73 -2.99 -11.50 -15.88
CA LYS A 73 -2.12 -11.14 -17.00
C LYS A 73 -0.67 -11.02 -16.57
N GLN A 74 0.24 -11.43 -17.44
CA GLN A 74 1.69 -11.19 -17.31
C GLN A 74 2.15 -10.50 -18.59
N ASP A 75 2.66 -9.27 -18.47
CA ASP A 75 3.03 -8.45 -19.63
C ASP A 75 4.26 -7.59 -19.33
N GLY A 76 5.35 -7.86 -20.03
CA GLY A 76 6.63 -7.16 -19.87
C GLY A 76 7.10 -7.17 -18.42
N ARG A 77 7.11 -6.00 -17.76
CA ARG A 77 7.52 -5.87 -16.35
C ARG A 77 6.38 -5.96 -15.34
N PHE A 78 5.15 -6.18 -15.78
CA PHE A 78 3.96 -6.10 -14.94
C PHE A 78 3.21 -7.42 -14.83
N ILE A 79 2.65 -7.66 -13.65
CA ILE A 79 1.76 -8.80 -13.37
C ILE A 79 0.47 -8.26 -12.78
N GLU A 80 -0.65 -8.55 -13.43
CA GLU A 80 -1.99 -8.24 -12.93
C GLU A 80 -2.58 -9.47 -12.26
N ALA A 81 -3.16 -9.28 -11.08
CA ALA A 81 -3.71 -10.37 -10.29
C ALA A 81 -4.96 -9.97 -9.51
N GLU A 82 -5.83 -10.94 -9.26
CA GLU A 82 -6.98 -10.81 -8.37
C GLU A 82 -6.64 -11.34 -6.98
N VAL A 83 -6.95 -10.56 -5.95
CA VAL A 83 -6.85 -10.97 -4.54
C VAL A 83 -8.20 -11.48 -4.08
N ILE A 84 -8.23 -12.67 -3.50
CA ILE A 84 -9.44 -13.39 -3.16
C ILE A 84 -9.45 -13.71 -1.66
N LYS A 85 -10.59 -13.45 -1.00
CA LYS A 85 -10.88 -13.88 0.37
C LYS A 85 -12.26 -14.53 0.39
N ASN A 86 -12.35 -15.72 0.98
CA ASN A 86 -13.60 -16.47 1.10
C ASN A 86 -14.38 -16.60 -0.24
N LYS A 87 -13.66 -16.94 -1.33
CA LYS A 87 -14.20 -17.07 -2.71
C LYS A 87 -14.73 -15.77 -3.33
N LYS A 88 -14.51 -14.61 -2.70
CA LYS A 88 -14.86 -13.29 -3.25
C LYS A 88 -13.59 -12.55 -3.65
N ILE A 89 -13.59 -11.94 -4.83
CA ILE A 89 -12.56 -10.99 -5.26
C ILE A 89 -12.73 -9.72 -4.42
N ILE A 90 -11.68 -9.34 -3.70
CA ILE A 90 -11.70 -8.17 -2.81
C ILE A 90 -10.82 -7.03 -3.31
N ASP A 91 -9.91 -7.30 -4.24
CA ASP A 91 -9.00 -6.33 -4.81
C ASP A 91 -8.46 -6.85 -6.15
N ARG A 92 -8.04 -5.94 -7.02
CA ARG A 92 -7.26 -6.21 -8.23
C ARG A 92 -5.99 -5.43 -8.12
N ILE A 93 -4.86 -6.13 -8.28
CA ILE A 93 -3.54 -5.56 -8.05
C ILE A 93 -2.67 -5.66 -9.30
N LEU A 94 -1.78 -4.69 -9.42
CA LEU A 94 -0.70 -4.64 -10.40
C LEU A 94 0.64 -4.65 -9.67
N LEU A 95 1.44 -5.67 -9.91
CA LEU A 95 2.83 -5.77 -9.46
C LEU A 95 3.77 -5.25 -10.56
N ASP A 96 4.64 -4.31 -10.22
CA ASP A 96 5.79 -3.93 -11.05
C ASP A 96 6.99 -4.81 -10.67
N CYS A 97 7.31 -5.81 -11.48
CA CYS A 97 8.42 -6.75 -11.26
C CYS A 97 9.77 -6.06 -11.17
N ARG A 98 9.95 -4.88 -11.78
CA ARG A 98 11.21 -4.13 -11.69
C ARG A 98 11.40 -3.51 -10.31
N THR A 99 10.31 -3.06 -9.68
CA THR A 99 10.37 -2.30 -8.42
C THR A 99 9.81 -3.05 -7.21
N GLY A 100 9.16 -4.19 -7.42
CA GLY A 100 8.45 -4.94 -6.38
C GLY A 100 7.26 -4.19 -5.77
N ARG A 101 6.80 -3.10 -6.39
CA ARG A 101 5.66 -2.31 -5.90
C ARG A 101 4.36 -2.95 -6.30
N ILE A 102 3.45 -3.11 -5.34
CA ILE A 102 2.10 -3.58 -5.56
C ILE A 102 1.16 -2.38 -5.48
N ARG A 103 0.25 -2.26 -6.43
CA ARG A 103 -0.77 -1.22 -6.47
C ARG A 103 -2.14 -1.86 -6.65
N SER A 104 -3.10 -1.48 -5.82
CA SER A 104 -4.51 -1.72 -6.16
C SER A 104 -4.88 -0.86 -7.37
N ILE A 105 -5.65 -1.42 -8.29
CA ILE A 105 -6.05 -0.78 -9.55
C ILE A 105 -7.57 -0.70 -9.74
N TYR A 106 -8.38 -1.16 -8.77
CA TYR A 106 -9.85 -1.07 -8.78
C TYR A 106 -10.42 -0.88 -7.38
#